data_AF-A0A8H6LXE7-F1
#
_entry.id   AF-A0A8H6LXE7-F1
#
_cell.length_a   1.000
_cell.length_b   1.000
_cell.length_c   1.000
_cell.angle_alpha   90.00
_cell.angle_beta   90.00
_cell.angle_gamma   90.00
#
_symmetry.space_group_name_H-M   'P 1'
#
loop_
_entity.id
_entity.type
_entity.pdbx_description
1 polymer ?
#
loop_
_entity_poly.entity_id
_entity_poly.type
_entity_poly.pdbx_seq_one_letter_code
_entity_poly.pdbx_strand_id
1 'polypeptide(L)'
;MLSPKNSFLVTCTTIAFALSGAAAPTVDPITMCGGAGWTGPTTCPPGFVCSKLNDYVSLCVREVITTTLTSTRPPITLPFPEPTTTIRP
;
A
#
# COMPACT_ATOMS: atom_id res chain seq x y z
N MET A 1 -56.41 -31.48 -28.02
CA MET A 1 -56.05 -32.45 -29.08
C MET A 1 -55.52 -31.67 -30.29
N LEU A 2 -54.21 -31.41 -30.35
CA LEU A 2 -53.35 -31.52 -31.56
C LEU A 2 -51.97 -30.94 -31.23
N SER A 3 -50.95 -31.79 -31.20
CA SER A 3 -49.57 -31.42 -31.48
C SER A 3 -49.31 -31.75 -32.97
N PRO A 4 -48.43 -31.05 -33.70
CA PRO A 4 -47.09 -31.63 -33.87
C PRO A 4 -45.91 -30.65 -34.17
N LYS A 5 -44.70 -31.07 -33.72
CA LYS A 5 -43.37 -31.00 -34.39
C LYS A 5 -42.76 -29.64 -34.79
N ASN A 6 -41.75 -29.19 -34.03
CA ASN A 6 -40.67 -28.29 -34.51
C ASN A 6 -39.44 -28.44 -33.59
N SER A 7 -38.61 -29.49 -33.71
CA SER A 7 -37.43 -29.52 -34.60
C SER A 7 -36.93 -28.15 -35.07
N PHE A 8 -36.36 -27.35 -34.16
CA PHE A 8 -35.38 -26.35 -34.56
C PHE A 8 -34.13 -26.50 -33.68
N LEU A 9 -33.14 -27.13 -34.29
CA LEU A 9 -31.74 -27.10 -33.88
C LEU A 9 -31.33 -25.64 -33.70
N VAL A 10 -31.31 -25.17 -32.46
CA VAL A 10 -30.69 -23.88 -32.12
C VAL A 10 -29.19 -24.10 -32.19
N THR A 11 -28.62 -23.76 -33.35
CA THR A 11 -27.22 -23.89 -33.67
C THR A 11 -26.36 -23.01 -32.75
N CYS A 12 -25.26 -23.63 -32.33
CA CYS A 12 -24.24 -23.14 -31.42
C CYS A 12 -23.54 -21.87 -31.96
N THR A 13 -24.11 -20.69 -31.74
CA THR A 13 -23.38 -19.43 -31.84
C THR A 13 -22.93 -19.03 -30.44
N THR A 14 -21.69 -19.40 -30.10
CA THR A 14 -21.00 -18.96 -28.89
C THR A 14 -20.78 -17.45 -28.96
N ILE A 15 -21.69 -16.66 -28.37
CA ILE A 15 -21.46 -15.25 -28.12
C ILE A 15 -20.46 -15.17 -26.95
N ALA A 16 -19.18 -15.04 -27.28
CA ALA A 16 -18.14 -14.77 -26.30
C ALA A 16 -18.27 -13.30 -25.84
N PHE A 17 -18.97 -13.09 -24.73
CA PHE A 17 -18.94 -11.82 -24.01
C PHE A 17 -17.57 -11.68 -23.34
N ALA A 18 -16.67 -10.89 -23.95
CA ALA A 18 -15.45 -10.46 -23.29
C ALA A 18 -15.80 -9.47 -22.17
N LEU A 19 -15.88 -9.96 -20.93
CA LEU A 19 -15.96 -9.10 -19.75
C LEU A 19 -14.59 -8.43 -19.56
N SER A 20 -14.46 -7.20 -20.02
CA SER A 20 -13.34 -6.33 -19.70
C SER A 20 -13.34 -6.04 -18.19
N GLY A 21 -12.50 -6.76 -17.44
CA GLY A 21 -12.27 -6.49 -16.02
C GLY A 21 -11.55 -5.16 -15.85
N ALA A 22 -12.24 -4.16 -15.32
CA ALA A 22 -11.59 -2.95 -14.84
C ALA A 22 -10.73 -3.31 -13.62
N ALA A 23 -9.43 -3.05 -13.68
CA ALA A 23 -8.55 -3.19 -12.52
C ALA A 23 -8.97 -2.13 -11.48
N ALA A 24 -9.73 -2.54 -10.47
CA ALA A 24 -9.99 -1.70 -9.31
C ALA A 24 -8.66 -1.46 -8.56
N PRO A 25 -8.44 -0.26 -7.99
CA PRO A 25 -7.29 -0.04 -7.12
C PRO A 25 -7.37 -1.01 -5.96
N THR A 26 -6.44 -1.96 -5.87
CA THR A 26 -6.32 -2.87 -4.75
C THR A 26 -5.82 -2.07 -3.56
N VAL A 27 -6.72 -1.73 -2.62
CA VAL A 27 -6.31 -1.23 -1.31
C VAL A 27 -5.75 -2.43 -0.55
N ASP A 28 -4.45 -2.39 -0.26
CA ASP A 28 -3.84 -3.45 0.51
C ASP A 28 -4.42 -3.45 1.94
N PRO A 29 -4.81 -4.63 2.46
CA PRO A 29 -5.25 -4.71 3.84
C PRO A 29 -4.10 -4.32 4.77
N ILE A 30 -4.31 -3.28 5.59
CA ILE A 30 -3.37 -2.90 6.64
C ILE A 30 -3.50 -3.89 7.80
N THR A 31 -2.43 -4.60 8.12
CA THR A 31 -2.43 -5.64 9.15
C THR A 31 -1.47 -5.29 10.29
N MET A 32 -1.85 -5.62 11.53
CA MET A 32 -0.97 -5.42 12.67
C MET A 32 0.08 -6.53 12.76
N CYS A 33 1.32 -6.14 13.04
CA CYS A 33 2.48 -7.01 13.10
C CYS A 33 3.25 -6.88 14.42
N GLY A 34 2.79 -6.05 15.35
CA GLY A 34 3.50 -5.84 16.60
C GLY A 34 2.84 -4.80 17.50
N GLY A 35 3.40 -4.67 18.70
CA GLY A 35 2.92 -3.76 19.73
C GLY A 35 2.95 -4.40 21.12
N ALA A 36 2.98 -3.58 22.16
CA ALA A 36 2.86 -4.03 23.53
C ALA A 36 1.54 -4.82 23.72
N GLY A 37 1.67 -6.08 24.16
CA GLY A 37 0.53 -6.99 24.35
C GLY A 37 0.07 -7.72 23.08
N TRP A 38 0.72 -7.53 21.93
CA TRP A 38 0.39 -8.25 20.71
C TRP A 38 0.87 -9.71 20.76
N THR A 39 -0.05 -10.65 20.52
CA THR A 39 0.21 -12.10 20.47
C THR A 39 -0.02 -12.69 19.07
N GLY A 40 -0.34 -11.84 18.10
CA GLY A 40 -0.60 -12.25 16.72
C GLY A 40 0.67 -12.38 15.88
N PRO A 41 0.51 -12.56 14.57
CA PRO A 41 1.64 -12.68 13.65
C PRO A 41 2.50 -11.41 13.67
N THR A 42 3.82 -11.59 13.63
CA THR A 42 4.80 -10.50 13.55
C THR A 42 5.43 -10.34 12.17
N THR A 43 5.10 -11.26 11.27
CA THR A 43 5.61 -11.28 9.90
C THR A 43 4.59 -10.65 8.98
N CYS A 44 5.05 -9.73 8.12
CA CYS A 44 4.23 -9.11 7.09
C CYS A 44 4.25 -9.93 5.78
N PRO A 45 3.21 -9.80 4.94
CA PRO A 45 3.21 -10.36 3.59
C PRO A 45 4.43 -9.88 2.77
N PRO A 46 4.84 -10.63 1.73
CA PRO A 46 5.94 -10.21 0.87
C PRO A 46 5.68 -8.82 0.27
N GLY A 47 6.69 -7.94 0.32
CA GLY A 47 6.59 -6.54 -0.13
C GLY A 47 6.07 -5.56 0.93
N PHE A 48 5.89 -6.01 2.17
CA PHE A 48 5.53 -5.16 3.31
C PHE A 48 6.55 -5.30 4.43
N VAL A 49 6.73 -4.21 5.17
CA VAL A 49 7.65 -4.11 6.31
C VAL A 49 6.84 -3.75 7.55
N CYS A 50 7.16 -4.38 8.68
CA CYS A 50 6.51 -4.05 9.94
C CYS A 50 7.06 -2.72 10.47
N SER A 51 6.26 -1.66 10.40
CA SER A 51 6.65 -0.33 10.88
C SER A 51 5.92 0.00 12.18
N LYS A 52 6.69 0.46 13.17
CA LYS A 52 6.15 0.87 14.47
C LYS A 52 5.42 2.20 14.32
N LEU A 53 4.14 2.23 14.69
CA LEU A 53 3.35 3.46 14.75
C LEU A 53 3.42 4.08 16.15
N ASN A 54 3.30 3.26 17.19
CA ASN A 54 3.48 3.64 18.59
C ASN A 54 3.88 2.41 19.42
N ASP A 55 3.97 2.54 20.75
CA ASP A 55 4.40 1.44 21.62
C ASP A 55 3.44 0.24 21.62
N TYR A 56 2.16 0.46 21.32
CA TYR A 56 1.12 -0.57 21.32
C TYR A 56 0.77 -1.10 19.93
N VAL A 57 1.23 -0.44 18.87
CA VAL A 57 0.80 -0.73 17.50
C VAL A 57 1.96 -0.62 16.52
N SER A 58 2.22 -1.70 15.78
CA SER A 58 3.06 -1.75 14.59
C SER A 58 2.26 -2.34 13.43
N LEU A 59 2.27 -1.67 12.28
CA LEU A 59 1.46 -2.02 11.11
C LEU A 59 2.37 -2.42 9.94
N CYS A 60 1.92 -3.38 9.14
CA CYS A 60 2.55 -3.72 7.88
C CYS A 60 2.29 -2.59 6.87
N VAL A 61 3.37 -1.95 6.44
CA VAL A 61 3.34 -0.88 5.45
C VAL A 61 4.18 -1.27 4.25
N ARG A 62 3.81 -0.80 3.05
CA ARG A 62 4.71 -0.93 1.90
C ARG A 62 5.92 -0.05 2.14
N GLU A 63 7.08 -0.55 1.76
CA GLU A 63 8.26 0.30 1.64
C GLU A 63 8.01 1.28 0.51
N VAL A 64 7.61 2.52 0.85
CA VAL A 64 7.67 3.62 -0.11
C VAL A 64 9.14 3.87 -0.37
N ILE A 65 9.65 3.25 -1.43
CA ILE A 65 10.93 3.62 -2.03
C ILE A 65 10.70 5.01 -2.61
N THR A 66 10.78 6.01 -1.75
CA THR A 66 10.96 7.38 -2.15
C THR A 66 12.32 7.36 -2.81
N THR A 67 12.34 7.33 -4.14
CA THR A 67 13.55 7.61 -4.91
C THR A 67 13.92 9.03 -4.53
N THR A 68 14.71 9.18 -3.46
CA THR A 68 15.34 10.43 -3.12
C THR A 68 16.29 10.69 -4.27
N LEU A 69 15.80 11.41 -5.28
CA LEU A 69 16.66 12.13 -6.20
C LEU A 69 17.56 12.94 -5.28
N THR A 70 18.76 12.42 -5.07
CA THR A 70 19.73 12.99 -4.15
C THR A 70 20.18 14.26 -4.86
N SER A 71 19.45 15.35 -4.62
CA SER A 71 19.86 16.67 -5.04
C SER A 71 21.03 17.00 -4.14
N THR A 72 22.23 16.77 -4.66
CA THR A 72 23.52 17.13 -4.08
C THR A 72 23.62 18.65 -4.02
N ARG A 73 22.79 19.28 -3.18
CA ARG A 73 22.99 20.67 -2.79
C ARG A 73 24.05 20.64 -1.69
N PRO A 74 25.21 21.27 -1.88
CA PRO A 74 26.19 21.39 -0.81
C PRO A 74 25.52 22.07 0.40
N PRO A 75 25.86 21.64 1.63
CA PRO A 75 25.35 22.31 2.83
C PRO A 75 25.76 23.77 2.77
N ILE A 76 24.78 24.68 2.77
CA ILE A 76 25.04 26.10 2.91
C ILE A 76 25.22 26.34 4.41
N THR A 77 26.47 26.40 4.86
CA THR A 77 26.84 26.81 6.20
C THR A 77 26.55 28.30 6.34
N LEU A 78 25.38 28.65 6.85
CA LEU A 78 25.15 30.02 7.33
C LEU A 78 25.93 30.19 8.64
N PRO A 79 26.79 31.22 8.78
CA PRO A 79 27.41 31.52 10.05
C PRO A 79 26.30 31.88 11.05
N PHE A 80 26.07 30.98 12.00
CA PHE A 80 25.22 31.23 13.16
C PHE A 80 25.90 32.31 14.01
N PRO A 81 25.29 33.49 14.24
CA PRO A 81 25.83 34.43 15.21
C PRO A 81 25.75 33.75 16.58
N GLU A 82 26.93 33.48 17.13
CA GLU A 82 27.14 32.89 18.44
C GLU A 82 26.35 33.67 19.50
N PRO A 83 25.61 33.02 20.42
CA PRO A 83 24.93 33.71 21.50
C PRO A 83 25.97 34.27 22.46
N THR A 84 26.21 35.58 22.40
CA THR A 84 27.06 36.31 23.34
C THR A 84 26.50 36.18 24.75
N THR A 85 27.04 35.26 25.54
CA THR A 85 26.84 35.23 26.98
C THR A 85 27.66 36.33 27.65
N THR A 86 27.03 37.49 27.84
CA THR A 86 27.55 38.58 28.67
C THR A 86 27.51 38.17 30.14
N ILE A 87 28.66 37.80 30.70
CA ILE A 87 28.85 37.65 32.14
C ILE A 87 29.01 39.05 32.73
N ARG A 88 28.07 39.47 33.58
CA ARG A 88 28.15 40.73 34.35
C ARG A 88 28.88 40.47 35.67
N PRO A 89 29.82 41.34 36.10
CA PRO A 89 30.57 41.18 37.36
C PRO A 89 29.68 41.38 38.60
#